data_AF-A0A1H4VNR5-F1
#
_entry.id   AF-A0A1H4VNR5-F1
#
_cell.length_a   1.000
_cell.length_b   1.000
_cell.length_c   1.000
_cell.angle_alpha   90.00
_cell.angle_beta   90.00
_cell.angle_gamma   90.00
#
_symmetry.space_group_name_H-M   'P 1'
#
loop_
_entity.id
_entity.type
_entity.pdbx_description
1 polymer ?
#
loop_
_entity_poly.entity_id
_entity_poly.type
_entity_poly.pdbx_seq_one_letter_code
_entity_poly.pdbx_strand_id
1 'polypeptide(L)'
;MNIVFKRLMVAAIASTAILSSFATNARADDSGTVEWNLPTLPTNVKQTEEQDAFNKKNGRPLPTPEILQPALDSSLQSYKPRKDIEISGSFKGASSDVLPSLVNVWIDEFKKYYPKVNLEIVPPYAGSLGAKELMKETVDFVFVSRELKPDDVNDFKTKYGYDPLSVPISGASYRHFGFLDSMGFFVHKDNPLQKLTLDQIDAMFSSTHLRGGDPIKTWGQLGLTGDWADKPIHLYGIQPWNGFEEFIRQRILSRDGQRGEWGEGIKFDKVVFPVAGRVSEDPYGLGYSGMAYIDKPVKMLALGESEAGPYYAPTYENVVSAKYPLSRLIYFNTNKNPDKALSPVIEEFLKFILSKEGQQVVLKHAIYVPLRSWQANDSLAIVTGVPEVKVNINNKPIKFSQPAVILDGNTMVPIKDITGIYGADLTWDSSKKVATLSKGITKITLTVDSRKATLNGEDKMLEVPVQIIRHFSSVNSTMVPLRFITEAFGAKVGWDQTAHAISLN
;
A
#
# COMPACT_ATOMS: atom_id res chain seq x y z
N MET A 1 40.76 46.34 47.94
CA MET A 1 41.71 45.34 47.39
C MET A 1 40.86 44.33 46.61
N ASN A 2 40.67 44.57 45.31
CA ASN A 2 41.08 43.68 44.19
C ASN A 2 40.43 42.28 44.25
N ILE A 3 39.80 41.69 43.22
CA ILE A 3 39.75 41.90 41.77
C ILE A 3 38.70 40.88 41.22
N VAL A 4 37.77 41.31 40.33
CA VAL A 4 37.39 40.70 39.01
C VAL A 4 36.58 39.36 38.94
N PHE A 5 35.58 39.10 38.07
CA PHE A 5 34.86 39.83 37.00
C PHE A 5 33.52 39.12 36.63
N LYS A 6 32.56 39.94 36.14
CA LYS A 6 31.55 39.73 35.06
C LYS A 6 30.55 38.56 35.11
N ARG A 7 29.29 38.91 35.42
CA ARG A 7 28.10 38.41 34.70
C ARG A 7 27.54 39.54 33.84
N LEU A 8 27.43 39.31 32.53
CA LEU A 8 26.72 40.20 31.61
C LEU A 8 25.20 40.01 31.80
N MET A 9 24.51 41.11 32.07
CA MET A 9 23.10 41.31 31.76
C MET A 9 22.99 41.66 30.27
N VAL A 10 22.09 41.01 29.54
CA VAL A 10 21.51 41.59 28.31
C VAL A 10 20.00 41.48 28.41
N ALA A 11 19.38 42.61 28.11
CA ALA A 11 17.99 42.96 28.28
C ALA A 11 17.02 42.04 27.52
N ALA A 12 15.89 41.75 28.18
CA ALA A 12 14.70 41.21 27.54
C ALA A 12 14.06 42.31 26.67
N ILE A 13 14.03 42.09 25.36
CA ILE A 13 13.15 42.82 24.45
C ILE A 13 11.92 41.92 24.25
N ALA A 14 10.80 42.33 24.83
CA ALA A 14 9.50 41.74 24.59
C ALA A 14 9.03 42.16 23.19
N SER A 15 9.17 41.26 22.22
CA SER A 15 8.49 41.37 20.93
C SER A 15 7.27 40.46 20.96
N THR A 16 6.09 41.05 21.15
CA THR A 16 4.79 40.43 20.91
C THR A 16 4.70 39.99 19.46
N ALA A 17 5.05 38.73 19.18
CA ALA A 17 4.72 38.09 17.92
C ALA A 17 3.24 37.68 17.98
N ILE A 18 2.42 38.42 17.24
CA ILE A 18 1.07 37.98 16.87
C ILE A 18 1.26 36.74 16.02
N LEU A 19 1.08 35.56 16.62
CA LEU A 19 0.93 34.29 15.91
C LEU A 19 -0.40 34.34 15.16
N SER A 20 -0.40 34.92 13.95
CA SER A 20 -1.44 34.68 12.98
C SER A 20 -1.36 33.21 12.60
N SER A 21 -2.29 32.41 13.13
CA SER A 21 -2.54 31.04 12.74
C SER A 21 -2.93 31.00 11.27
N PHE A 22 -1.96 30.83 10.37
CA PHE A 22 -2.25 30.37 9.02
C PHE A 22 -2.51 28.87 9.10
N ALA A 23 -3.72 28.52 9.53
CA ALA A 23 -4.32 27.25 9.18
C ALA A 23 -4.61 27.31 7.67
N THR A 24 -3.64 26.89 6.85
CA THR A 24 -3.91 26.60 5.45
C THR A 24 -4.81 25.37 5.41
N ASN A 25 -6.11 25.60 5.35
CA ASN A 25 -7.09 24.65 4.86
C ASN A 25 -6.75 24.31 3.41
N ALA A 26 -5.85 23.35 3.20
CA ALA A 26 -5.83 22.61 1.95
C ALA A 26 -7.08 21.72 1.96
N ARG A 27 -8.17 22.23 1.35
CA ARG A 27 -9.30 21.39 0.97
C ARG A 27 -8.77 20.32 0.02
N ALA A 28 -9.02 19.05 0.34
CA ALA A 28 -8.96 17.98 -0.65
C ALA A 28 -9.99 18.32 -1.73
N ASP A 29 -9.52 18.80 -2.87
CA ASP A 29 -10.35 19.04 -4.03
C ASP A 29 -10.51 17.71 -4.78
N ASP A 30 -11.75 17.20 -4.85
CA ASP A 30 -12.14 16.07 -5.70
C ASP A 30 -12.27 16.51 -7.18
N SER A 31 -11.91 17.76 -7.52
CA SER A 31 -11.75 18.26 -8.90
C SER A 31 -10.34 17.94 -9.46
N GLY A 32 -10.31 17.32 -10.64
CA GLY A 32 -9.15 16.63 -11.20
C GLY A 32 -8.03 17.49 -11.77
N THR A 33 -7.57 18.52 -11.05
CA THR A 33 -6.34 19.26 -11.39
C THR A 33 -5.64 19.72 -10.13
N VAL A 34 -4.90 18.81 -9.48
CA VAL A 34 -3.80 19.23 -8.63
C VAL A 34 -2.67 19.58 -9.57
N GLU A 35 -2.39 20.87 -9.75
CA GLU A 35 -1.20 21.30 -10.47
C GLU A 35 0.02 20.79 -9.69
N TRP A 36 0.60 19.72 -10.18
CA TRP A 36 1.63 18.97 -9.49
C TRP A 36 2.98 19.61 -9.77
N ASN A 37 3.36 20.57 -8.93
CA ASN A 37 4.68 21.22 -8.96
C ASN A 37 5.57 20.64 -7.86
N LEU A 38 5.89 19.34 -7.92
CA LEU A 38 7.05 18.88 -7.14
C LEU A 38 8.32 19.26 -7.89
N PRO A 39 9.30 19.88 -7.22
CA PRO A 39 10.58 20.16 -7.84
C PRO A 39 11.27 18.85 -8.23
N THR A 40 12.05 18.93 -9.29
CA THR A 40 13.01 17.88 -9.66
C THR A 40 13.96 17.64 -8.50
N LEU A 41 14.24 16.38 -8.20
CA LEU A 41 15.26 16.06 -7.20
C LEU A 41 16.65 16.26 -7.80
N PRO A 42 17.68 16.44 -6.95
CA PRO A 42 19.06 16.31 -7.40
C PRO A 42 19.29 14.96 -8.07
N THR A 43 20.10 14.94 -9.14
CA THR A 43 20.48 13.69 -9.80
C THR A 43 21.21 12.80 -8.81
N ASN A 44 20.64 11.64 -8.54
CA ASN A 44 21.26 10.63 -7.70
C ASN A 44 22.26 9.78 -8.49
N VAL A 45 23.29 9.28 -7.81
CA VAL A 45 24.32 8.43 -8.41
C VAL A 45 24.16 6.99 -7.91
N LYS A 46 24.41 6.02 -8.78
CA LYS A 46 24.43 4.60 -8.41
C LYS A 46 25.47 4.36 -7.30
N GLN A 47 25.15 3.48 -6.35
CA GLN A 47 26.07 3.04 -5.31
C GLN A 47 27.30 2.35 -5.90
N THR A 48 28.46 2.55 -5.27
CA THR A 48 29.68 1.82 -5.61
C THR A 48 29.66 0.42 -4.98
N GLU A 49 30.53 -0.48 -5.46
CA GLU A 49 30.63 -1.83 -4.91
C GLU A 49 31.08 -1.82 -3.44
N GLU A 50 31.93 -0.88 -3.05
CA GLU A 50 32.36 -0.68 -1.66
C GLU A 50 31.20 -0.22 -0.77
N GLN A 51 30.37 0.69 -1.27
CA GLN A 51 29.16 1.14 -0.56
C GLN A 51 28.18 -0.02 -0.39
N ASP A 52 27.95 -0.83 -1.44
CA ASP A 52 27.08 -2.00 -1.36
C ASP A 52 27.61 -3.04 -0.37
N ALA A 53 28.92 -3.30 -0.35
CA ALA A 53 29.54 -4.19 0.62
C ALA A 53 29.42 -3.64 2.06
N PHE A 54 29.62 -2.34 2.25
CA PHE A 54 29.44 -1.66 3.53
C PHE A 54 27.99 -1.80 4.03
N ASN A 55 27.00 -1.54 3.17
CA ASN A 55 25.58 -1.61 3.54
C ASN A 55 25.17 -3.03 3.92
N LYS A 56 25.65 -4.05 3.19
CA LYS A 56 25.42 -5.46 3.55
C LYS A 56 25.99 -5.80 4.92
N LYS A 57 27.09 -5.17 5.34
CA LYS A 57 27.72 -5.44 6.64
C LYS A 57 27.08 -4.65 7.79
N ASN A 58 26.68 -3.41 7.56
CA ASN A 58 26.36 -2.46 8.63
C ASN A 58 24.91 -1.94 8.60
N GLY A 59 24.17 -2.25 7.54
CA GLY A 59 22.92 -1.58 7.21
C GLY A 59 23.19 -0.26 6.50
N ARG A 60 22.19 0.20 5.76
CA ARG A 60 22.28 1.44 4.99
C ARG A 60 22.21 2.66 5.92
N PRO A 61 23.06 3.68 5.72
CA PRO A 61 22.91 4.96 6.39
C PRO A 61 21.51 5.56 6.17
N LEU A 62 20.93 6.15 7.20
CA LEU A 62 19.64 6.81 7.10
C LEU A 62 19.76 8.12 6.32
N PRO A 63 18.79 8.44 5.43
CA PRO A 63 18.72 9.72 4.77
C PRO A 63 18.19 10.78 5.74
N THR A 64 18.05 12.02 5.27
CA THR A 64 17.35 13.05 6.05
C THR A 64 15.91 12.60 6.30
N PRO A 65 15.39 12.69 7.54
CA PRO A 65 14.00 12.36 7.84
C PRO A 65 13.01 13.15 6.98
N GLU A 66 11.91 12.52 6.61
CA GLU A 66 10.82 13.21 5.91
C GLU A 66 10.12 14.16 6.89
N ILE A 67 10.05 15.44 6.53
CA ILE A 67 9.53 16.48 7.43
C ILE A 67 8.01 16.39 7.50
N LEU A 68 7.37 16.07 6.36
CA LEU A 68 5.95 15.78 6.34
C LEU A 68 5.77 14.45 7.06
N GLN A 69 4.97 14.39 8.12
CA GLN A 69 4.65 13.14 8.80
C GLN A 69 3.14 13.07 8.98
N PRO A 70 2.47 11.97 8.60
CA PRO A 70 1.05 11.85 8.84
C PRO A 70 0.78 11.74 10.35
N ALA A 71 -0.44 12.06 10.75
CA ALA A 71 -0.93 11.54 12.01
C ALA A 71 -1.01 10.00 11.93
N LEU A 72 -0.62 9.34 13.01
CA LEU A 72 -0.89 7.92 13.21
C LEU A 72 -2.40 7.71 13.16
N ASP A 73 -2.85 6.68 12.45
CA ASP A 73 -4.28 6.36 12.37
C ASP A 73 -4.82 6.02 13.77
N SER A 74 -5.81 6.81 14.23
CA SER A 74 -6.38 6.68 15.56
C SER A 74 -7.12 5.35 15.78
N SER A 75 -7.54 4.69 14.69
CA SER A 75 -8.27 3.42 14.72
C SER A 75 -7.35 2.20 14.79
N LEU A 76 -6.02 2.39 14.78
CA LEU A 76 -5.07 1.31 15.03
C LEU A 76 -5.27 0.76 16.45
N GLN A 77 -5.35 -0.57 16.54
CA GLN A 77 -5.52 -1.26 17.81
C GLN A 77 -4.22 -1.21 18.62
N SER A 78 -4.32 -0.87 19.90
CA SER A 78 -3.18 -0.99 20.81
C SER A 78 -2.80 -2.45 21.01
N TYR A 79 -1.50 -2.68 21.16
CA TYR A 79 -0.93 -3.98 21.43
C TYR A 79 -1.41 -4.51 22.77
N LYS A 80 -1.88 -5.76 22.77
CA LYS A 80 -2.32 -6.47 23.97
C LYS A 80 -1.49 -7.76 24.09
N PRO A 81 -0.43 -7.76 24.92
CA PRO A 81 0.38 -8.96 25.10
C PRO A 81 -0.47 -10.09 25.70
N ARG A 82 -0.31 -11.30 25.17
CA ARG A 82 -0.90 -12.50 25.78
C ARG A 82 -0.31 -12.76 27.17
N LYS A 83 -1.20 -13.08 28.12
CA LYS A 83 -0.90 -13.37 29.53
C LYS A 83 -1.17 -14.83 29.89
N ASP A 84 -1.90 -15.53 29.02
CA ASP A 84 -2.29 -16.94 29.12
C ASP A 84 -1.15 -17.90 28.75
N ILE A 85 -0.10 -17.39 28.11
CA ILE A 85 1.09 -18.18 27.72
C ILE A 85 2.37 -17.49 28.18
N GLU A 86 3.34 -18.30 28.57
CA GLU A 86 4.73 -17.84 28.74
C GLU A 86 5.50 -18.15 27.45
N ILE A 87 6.05 -17.11 26.82
CA ILE A 87 6.87 -17.27 25.61
C ILE A 87 8.34 -16.92 25.88
N SER A 88 9.24 -17.72 25.33
CA SER A 88 10.69 -17.57 25.45
C SER A 88 11.40 -18.26 24.28
N GLY A 89 12.67 -17.96 24.08
CA GLY A 89 13.50 -18.61 23.07
C GLY A 89 14.33 -17.62 22.27
N SER A 90 15.19 -18.15 21.40
CA SER A 90 16.06 -17.37 20.52
C SER A 90 15.70 -17.62 19.07
N PHE A 91 15.43 -16.56 18.31
CA PHE A 91 15.07 -16.62 16.90
C PHE A 91 15.96 -15.68 16.10
N LYS A 92 16.43 -16.18 14.96
CA LYS A 92 17.35 -15.47 14.07
C LYS A 92 16.63 -15.02 12.82
N GLY A 93 16.91 -13.80 12.39
CA GLY A 93 16.34 -13.22 11.20
C GLY A 93 17.39 -12.72 10.23
N ALA A 94 16.99 -12.59 8.97
CA ALA A 94 17.69 -11.80 7.97
C ALA A 94 16.90 -10.53 7.63
N SER A 95 17.56 -9.56 7.01
CA SER A 95 16.94 -8.28 6.65
C SER A 95 17.54 -7.70 5.37
N SER A 96 16.75 -7.00 4.56
CA SER A 96 17.27 -6.07 3.54
C SER A 96 18.09 -4.97 4.21
N ASP A 97 19.17 -4.52 3.58
CA ASP A 97 20.12 -3.52 4.11
C ASP A 97 19.49 -2.18 4.54
N VAL A 98 18.34 -1.81 3.99
CA VAL A 98 17.61 -0.59 4.36
C VAL A 98 16.83 -0.69 5.69
N LEU A 99 16.52 -1.90 6.14
CA LEU A 99 15.62 -2.17 7.27
C LEU A 99 16.26 -2.33 8.68
N PRO A 100 17.59 -2.55 8.88
CA PRO A 100 18.09 -2.92 10.20
C PRO A 100 17.80 -1.90 11.30
N SER A 101 17.86 -0.61 10.98
CA SER A 101 17.58 0.47 11.93
C SER A 101 16.14 0.43 12.45
N LEU A 102 15.15 0.16 11.59
CA LEU A 102 13.75 0.04 11.97
C LEU A 102 13.50 -1.25 12.77
N VAL A 103 14.02 -2.37 12.26
CA VAL A 103 13.78 -3.70 12.82
C VAL A 103 14.36 -3.83 14.22
N ASN A 104 15.57 -3.32 14.46
CA ASN A 104 16.17 -3.36 15.80
C ASN A 104 15.35 -2.57 16.82
N VAL A 105 14.76 -1.42 16.45
CA VAL A 105 13.88 -0.68 17.35
C VAL A 105 12.60 -1.46 17.66
N TRP A 106 12.00 -2.14 16.67
CA TRP A 106 10.87 -3.03 16.95
C TRP A 106 11.23 -4.17 17.90
N ILE A 107 12.39 -4.80 17.72
CA ILE A 107 12.89 -5.86 18.60
C ILE A 107 13.07 -5.33 20.03
N ASP A 108 13.71 -4.18 20.19
CA ASP A 108 13.96 -3.56 21.49
C ASP A 108 12.67 -3.18 22.22
N GLU A 109 11.69 -2.62 21.50
CA GLU A 109 10.37 -2.29 22.08
C GLU A 109 9.57 -3.54 22.43
N PHE A 110 9.61 -4.59 21.58
CA PHE A 110 8.92 -5.86 21.85
C PHE A 110 9.49 -6.57 23.08
N LYS A 111 10.82 -6.53 23.27
CA LYS A 111 11.51 -7.15 24.41
C LYS A 111 11.04 -6.61 25.77
N LYS A 112 10.48 -5.41 25.81
CA LYS A 112 9.88 -4.84 27.04
C LYS A 112 8.65 -5.62 27.50
N TYR A 113 7.92 -6.24 26.58
CA TYR A 113 6.77 -7.10 26.87
C TYR A 113 7.18 -8.54 27.16
N TYR A 114 8.16 -9.06 26.42
CA TYR A 114 8.66 -10.44 26.57
C TYR A 114 10.18 -10.50 26.75
N PRO A 115 10.69 -10.26 27.98
CA PRO A 115 12.13 -10.16 28.23
C PRO A 115 12.88 -11.49 28.07
N LYS A 116 12.17 -12.63 28.05
CA LYS A 116 12.73 -13.98 27.84
C LYS A 116 12.81 -14.37 26.36
N VAL A 117 12.36 -13.51 25.46
CA VAL A 117 12.47 -13.71 24.01
C VAL A 117 13.68 -12.94 23.50
N ASN A 118 14.51 -13.63 22.72
CA ASN A 118 15.63 -13.05 22.01
C ASN A 118 15.38 -13.12 20.50
N LEU A 119 15.08 -11.98 19.89
CA LEU A 119 15.01 -11.83 18.43
C LEU A 119 16.28 -11.11 17.98
N GLU A 120 16.90 -11.56 16.90
CA GLU A 120 18.01 -10.85 16.29
C GLU A 120 17.90 -10.87 14.77
N ILE A 121 18.39 -9.82 14.11
CA ILE A 121 18.70 -9.86 12.68
C ILE A 121 20.22 -9.83 12.52
N VAL A 122 20.76 -10.73 11.69
CA VAL A 122 22.21 -10.89 11.55
C VAL A 122 22.69 -10.45 10.16
N PRO A 123 23.88 -9.84 10.07
CA PRO A 123 24.52 -9.59 8.78
C PRO A 123 24.97 -10.91 8.12
N PRO A 124 25.12 -10.95 6.78
CA PRO A 124 24.95 -9.82 5.88
C PRO A 124 23.46 -9.48 5.68
N TYR A 125 23.14 -8.18 5.67
CA TYR A 125 21.81 -7.65 5.36
C TYR A 125 21.52 -7.70 3.86
N ALA A 126 21.61 -8.90 3.29
CA ALA A 126 21.34 -9.22 1.90
C ALA A 126 19.89 -9.71 1.70
N GLY A 127 19.02 -9.52 2.70
CA GLY A 127 17.69 -10.11 2.81
C GLY A 127 16.70 -9.81 1.68
N SER A 128 17.07 -9.02 0.68
CA SER A 128 16.38 -8.94 -0.62
C SER A 128 16.22 -10.30 -1.31
N LEU A 129 16.92 -11.35 -0.87
CA LEU A 129 16.77 -12.75 -1.30
C LEU A 129 15.61 -13.49 -0.62
N GLY A 130 15.05 -12.94 0.47
CA GLY A 130 13.76 -13.36 1.06
C GLY A 130 13.59 -14.87 1.23
N ALA A 131 12.77 -15.48 0.37
CA ALA A 131 12.49 -16.91 0.37
C ALA A 131 13.74 -17.79 0.23
N LYS A 132 14.78 -17.33 -0.48
CA LYS A 132 16.07 -18.04 -0.56
C LYS A 132 16.79 -18.11 0.77
N GLU A 133 16.69 -17.07 1.61
CA GLU A 133 17.27 -17.11 2.95
C GLU A 133 16.50 -18.10 3.85
N LEU A 134 15.16 -18.12 3.76
CA LEU A 134 14.34 -19.10 4.48
C LEU A 134 14.66 -20.54 4.07
N MET A 135 14.89 -20.80 2.77
CA MET A 135 15.25 -22.14 2.28
C MET A 135 16.59 -22.65 2.77
N LYS A 136 17.49 -21.79 3.26
CA LYS A 136 18.77 -22.21 3.89
C LYS A 136 18.56 -22.81 5.27
N GLU A 137 17.40 -22.60 5.89
CA GLU A 137 17.06 -23.12 7.23
C GLU A 137 18.00 -22.62 8.34
N THR A 138 18.67 -21.49 8.11
CA THR A 138 19.57 -20.83 9.07
C THR A 138 18.92 -19.65 9.79
N VAL A 139 17.73 -19.24 9.35
CA VAL A 139 16.95 -18.13 9.90
C VAL A 139 15.48 -18.54 10.03
N ASP A 140 14.83 -18.03 11.07
CA ASP A 140 13.41 -18.23 11.36
C ASP A 140 12.52 -17.27 10.57
N PHE A 141 13.02 -16.05 10.28
CA PHE A 141 12.25 -15.02 9.58
C PHE A 141 13.13 -14.10 8.72
N VAL A 142 12.53 -13.37 7.78
CA VAL A 142 13.22 -12.43 6.90
C VAL A 142 12.39 -11.18 6.67
N PHE A 143 12.98 -10.02 6.92
CA PHE A 143 12.42 -8.72 6.56
C PHE A 143 12.88 -8.32 5.15
N VAL A 144 11.93 -8.09 4.24
CA VAL A 144 12.22 -7.78 2.83
C VAL A 144 11.61 -6.44 2.45
N SER A 145 12.45 -5.55 1.90
CA SER A 145 12.04 -4.24 1.43
C SER A 145 11.47 -4.29 0.01
N ARG A 146 10.60 -5.25 -0.28
CA ARG A 146 9.81 -5.44 -1.52
C ARG A 146 9.11 -6.80 -1.50
N GLU A 147 8.29 -7.05 -2.50
CA GLU A 147 7.70 -8.34 -2.82
C GLU A 147 8.80 -9.40 -3.08
N LEU A 148 8.54 -10.63 -2.67
CA LEU A 148 9.41 -11.76 -2.96
C LEU A 148 9.49 -12.00 -4.47
N LYS A 149 10.66 -12.39 -4.96
CA LYS A 149 10.84 -12.74 -6.37
C LYS A 149 9.99 -13.98 -6.69
N PRO A 150 9.20 -14.00 -7.78
CA PRO A 150 8.39 -15.16 -8.15
C PRO A 150 9.17 -16.46 -8.24
N ASP A 151 10.35 -16.46 -8.86
CA ASP A 151 11.22 -17.65 -8.93
C ASP A 151 11.60 -18.14 -7.52
N ASP A 152 11.95 -17.24 -6.61
CA ASP A 152 12.35 -17.62 -5.25
C ASP A 152 11.15 -18.19 -4.46
N VAL A 153 9.92 -17.73 -4.75
CA VAL A 153 8.69 -18.30 -4.20
C VAL A 153 8.40 -19.68 -4.81
N ASN A 154 8.59 -19.85 -6.12
CA ASN A 154 8.41 -21.13 -6.80
C ASN A 154 9.41 -22.18 -6.31
N ASP A 155 10.67 -21.80 -6.10
CA ASP A 155 11.70 -22.66 -5.52
C ASP A 155 11.31 -23.08 -4.09
N PHE A 156 10.84 -22.12 -3.28
CA PHE A 156 10.35 -22.39 -1.93
C PHE A 156 9.17 -23.36 -1.94
N LYS A 157 8.19 -23.14 -2.82
CA LYS A 157 7.03 -24.01 -2.99
C LYS A 157 7.41 -25.40 -3.46
N THR A 158 8.39 -25.52 -4.35
CA THR A 158 8.93 -26.80 -4.80
C THR A 158 9.56 -27.57 -3.64
N LYS A 159 10.26 -26.87 -2.74
CA LYS A 159 10.90 -27.47 -1.56
C LYS A 159 9.90 -27.89 -0.48
N TYR A 160 8.93 -27.03 -0.15
CA TYR A 160 8.08 -27.21 1.03
C TYR A 160 6.62 -27.61 0.72
N GLY A 161 6.16 -27.45 -0.52
CA GLY A 161 4.79 -27.76 -0.95
C GLY A 161 3.78 -26.62 -0.74
N TYR A 162 4.21 -25.47 -0.25
CA TYR A 162 3.37 -24.30 0.05
C TYR A 162 4.18 -23.00 -0.09
N ASP A 163 3.47 -21.86 -0.15
CA ASP A 163 4.10 -20.54 -0.26
C ASP A 163 4.61 -20.05 1.11
N PRO A 164 5.68 -19.23 1.16
CA PRO A 164 6.13 -18.63 2.41
C PRO A 164 5.08 -17.65 2.94
N LEU A 165 4.88 -17.62 4.27
CA LEU A 165 4.00 -16.63 4.88
C LEU A 165 4.64 -15.25 4.71
N SER A 166 3.97 -14.35 3.99
CA SER A 166 4.45 -13.00 3.70
C SER A 166 3.43 -11.99 4.21
N VAL A 167 3.83 -11.15 5.17
CA VAL A 167 2.94 -10.22 5.89
C VAL A 167 3.41 -8.79 5.64
N PRO A 168 2.58 -7.91 5.03
CA PRO A 168 2.86 -6.48 4.97
C PRO A 168 2.92 -5.88 6.38
N ILE A 169 3.97 -5.15 6.72
CA ILE A 169 4.20 -4.66 8.10
C ILE A 169 4.39 -3.14 8.19
N SER A 170 4.68 -2.50 7.06
CA SER A 170 4.87 -1.06 6.95
C SER A 170 4.64 -0.64 5.50
N GLY A 171 4.19 0.59 5.31
CA GLY A 171 4.38 1.28 4.04
C GLY A 171 5.85 1.52 3.76
N ALA A 172 6.18 1.69 2.49
CA ALA A 172 7.51 2.02 2.05
C ALA A 172 7.84 3.51 2.29
N SER A 173 8.85 4.03 1.60
CA SER A 173 9.17 5.45 1.58
C SER A 173 8.45 6.19 0.44
N TYR A 174 8.43 7.52 0.52
CA TYR A 174 7.77 8.36 -0.48
C TYR A 174 8.70 8.82 -1.62
N ARG A 175 9.85 9.43 -1.27
CA ARG A 175 10.87 9.94 -2.21
C ARG A 175 12.30 9.80 -1.65
N HIS A 176 12.57 8.74 -0.87
CA HIS A 176 13.89 8.53 -0.29
C HIS A 176 14.77 7.70 -1.23
N PHE A 177 15.79 8.35 -1.81
CA PHE A 177 16.75 7.66 -2.68
C PHE A 177 17.45 6.52 -1.95
N GLY A 178 17.54 5.36 -2.62
CA GLY A 178 18.14 4.17 -2.04
C GLY A 178 17.27 3.48 -0.99
N PHE A 179 16.02 3.89 -0.81
CA PHE A 179 15.04 3.18 -0.01
C PHE A 179 13.93 2.62 -0.92
N LEU A 180 13.02 1.86 -0.33
CA LEU A 180 11.89 1.32 -1.10
C LEU A 180 10.93 2.47 -1.42
N ASP A 181 10.89 2.89 -2.67
CA ASP A 181 10.22 4.13 -3.05
C ASP A 181 8.85 3.91 -3.69
N SER A 182 7.95 4.87 -3.54
CA SER A 182 6.68 4.85 -4.26
C SER A 182 6.93 5.05 -5.75
N MET A 183 6.10 4.42 -6.59
CA MET A 183 6.29 4.40 -8.05
C MET A 183 5.27 5.30 -8.73
N GLY A 184 5.60 5.92 -9.86
CA GLY A 184 4.62 6.67 -10.63
C GLY A 184 4.88 6.66 -12.12
N PHE A 185 3.83 6.99 -12.87
CA PHE A 185 3.88 7.19 -14.32
C PHE A 185 3.99 8.68 -14.64
N PHE A 186 4.72 8.99 -15.69
CA PHE A 186 4.94 10.35 -16.14
C PHE A 186 5.07 10.44 -17.65
N VAL A 187 4.83 11.65 -18.14
CA VAL A 187 4.93 12.05 -19.54
C VAL A 187 5.81 13.27 -19.66
N HIS A 188 6.15 13.64 -20.89
CA HIS A 188 6.80 14.92 -21.16
C HIS A 188 6.01 16.08 -20.53
N LYS A 189 6.71 17.10 -20.00
CA LYS A 189 6.08 18.23 -19.27
C LYS A 189 4.96 18.93 -20.06
N ASP A 190 5.09 18.98 -21.39
CA ASP A 190 4.15 19.67 -22.29
C ASP A 190 3.02 18.76 -22.82
N ASN A 191 3.03 17.46 -22.50
CA ASN A 191 1.95 16.56 -22.87
C ASN A 191 0.67 16.96 -22.12
N PRO A 192 -0.53 17.05 -22.73
CA PRO A 192 -1.74 17.53 -22.07
C PRO A 192 -2.40 16.52 -21.11
N LEU A 193 -2.06 15.22 -21.18
CA LEU A 193 -2.67 14.17 -20.36
C LEU A 193 -2.42 14.41 -18.86
N GLN A 194 -3.45 14.28 -18.02
CA GLN A 194 -3.34 14.56 -16.57
C GLN A 194 -3.43 13.31 -15.70
N LYS A 195 -4.03 12.24 -16.23
CA LYS A 195 -4.38 11.06 -15.44
C LYS A 195 -4.40 9.80 -16.29
N LEU A 196 -4.24 8.65 -15.64
CA LEU A 196 -4.35 7.33 -16.23
C LEU A 196 -5.08 6.38 -15.28
N THR A 197 -5.78 5.42 -15.84
CA THR A 197 -6.28 4.26 -15.10
C THR A 197 -5.29 3.10 -15.18
N LEU A 198 -5.33 2.20 -14.20
CA LEU A 198 -4.53 0.97 -14.26
C LEU A 198 -4.95 0.08 -15.46
N ASP A 199 -6.23 0.13 -15.86
CA ASP A 199 -6.74 -0.55 -17.06
C ASP A 199 -6.09 0.01 -18.34
N GLN A 200 -6.00 1.34 -18.48
CA GLN A 200 -5.28 1.97 -19.60
C GLN A 200 -3.79 1.67 -19.62
N ILE A 201 -3.15 1.60 -18.44
CA ILE A 201 -1.73 1.25 -18.36
C ILE A 201 -1.52 -0.19 -18.82
N ASP A 202 -2.36 -1.13 -18.40
CA ASP A 202 -2.31 -2.52 -18.88
C ASP A 202 -2.57 -2.62 -20.39
N ALA A 203 -3.51 -1.84 -20.93
CA ALA A 203 -3.78 -1.78 -22.37
C ALA A 203 -2.61 -1.20 -23.21
N MET A 204 -1.73 -0.39 -22.62
CA MET A 204 -0.52 0.13 -23.28
C MET A 204 0.69 -0.79 -23.10
N PHE A 205 0.94 -1.27 -21.89
CA PHE A 205 2.20 -1.90 -21.51
C PHE A 205 2.20 -3.42 -21.56
N SER A 206 1.04 -4.07 -21.56
CA SER A 206 0.98 -5.54 -21.56
C SER A 206 0.74 -6.11 -22.96
N SER A 207 1.11 -7.37 -23.15
CA SER A 207 0.63 -8.20 -24.26
C SER A 207 -0.57 -9.07 -23.85
N THR A 208 -0.79 -9.25 -22.54
CA THR A 208 -1.81 -10.13 -21.98
C THR A 208 -3.16 -9.44 -21.77
N HIS A 209 -3.17 -8.14 -21.55
CA HIS A 209 -4.37 -7.32 -21.33
C HIS A 209 -5.32 -7.91 -20.28
N LEU A 210 -4.78 -8.35 -19.14
CA LEU A 210 -5.55 -9.06 -18.11
C LEU A 210 -6.58 -8.15 -17.40
N ARG A 211 -6.46 -6.83 -17.55
CA ARG A 211 -7.49 -5.87 -17.10
C ARG A 211 -8.60 -5.64 -18.12
N GLY A 212 -8.46 -6.19 -19.32
CA GLY A 212 -9.39 -6.03 -20.45
C GLY A 212 -9.16 -4.74 -21.24
N GLY A 213 -10.01 -4.53 -22.24
CA GLY A 213 -9.91 -3.40 -23.17
C GLY A 213 -9.04 -3.70 -24.39
N ASP A 214 -9.17 -2.86 -25.42
CA ASP A 214 -8.37 -2.95 -26.62
C ASP A 214 -6.99 -2.31 -26.43
N PRO A 215 -5.93 -2.79 -27.13
CA PRO A 215 -4.61 -2.19 -27.05
C PRO A 215 -4.59 -0.70 -27.38
N ILE A 216 -3.92 0.08 -26.53
CA ILE A 216 -3.77 1.54 -26.68
C ILE A 216 -2.38 1.84 -27.25
N LYS A 217 -2.34 2.50 -28.40
CA LYS A 217 -1.12 2.81 -29.16
C LYS A 217 -0.97 4.29 -29.51
N THR A 218 -2.07 5.05 -29.55
CA THR A 218 -2.06 6.48 -29.84
C THR A 218 -2.65 7.30 -28.69
N TRP A 219 -2.22 8.56 -28.61
CA TRP A 219 -2.71 9.49 -27.60
C TRP A 219 -4.21 9.80 -27.74
N GLY A 220 -4.77 9.71 -28.95
CA GLY A 220 -6.21 9.86 -29.19
C GLY A 220 -7.08 8.82 -28.50
N GLN A 221 -6.58 7.60 -28.33
CA GLN A 221 -7.26 6.54 -27.58
C GLN A 221 -7.32 6.83 -26.07
N LEU A 222 -6.49 7.76 -25.57
CA LEU A 222 -6.54 8.29 -24.19
C LEU A 222 -7.34 9.61 -24.10
N GLY A 223 -8.05 9.98 -25.17
CA GLY A 223 -8.90 11.17 -25.21
C GLY A 223 -8.16 12.47 -25.56
N LEU A 224 -6.88 12.42 -25.96
CA LEU A 224 -6.20 13.61 -26.47
C LEU A 224 -6.67 13.96 -27.88
N THR A 225 -6.75 15.25 -28.20
CA THR A 225 -7.31 15.75 -29.46
C THR A 225 -6.29 16.62 -30.23
N GLY A 226 -6.67 17.08 -31.42
CA GLY A 226 -5.83 17.94 -32.26
C GLY A 226 -4.53 17.25 -32.67
N ASP A 227 -3.41 17.98 -32.55
CA ASP A 227 -2.08 17.50 -32.94
C ASP A 227 -1.63 16.23 -32.21
N TRP A 228 -2.27 15.86 -31.09
CA TRP A 228 -1.96 14.67 -30.33
C TRP A 228 -2.72 13.42 -30.81
N ALA A 229 -3.90 13.56 -31.41
CA ALA A 229 -4.84 12.44 -31.59
C ALA A 229 -4.22 11.21 -32.29
N ASP A 230 -3.48 11.45 -33.37
CA ASP A 230 -2.86 10.39 -34.19
C ASP A 230 -1.40 10.09 -33.82
N LYS A 231 -0.87 10.72 -32.77
CA LYS A 231 0.54 10.53 -32.39
C LYS A 231 0.71 9.21 -31.64
N PRO A 232 1.78 8.44 -31.94
CA PRO A 232 2.06 7.22 -31.22
C PRO A 232 2.50 7.52 -29.77
N ILE A 233 2.28 6.55 -28.89
CA ILE A 233 2.82 6.60 -27.52
C ILE A 233 4.18 5.87 -27.52
N HIS A 234 5.24 6.56 -27.14
CA HIS A 234 6.56 5.97 -26.97
C HIS A 234 6.74 5.52 -25.52
N LEU A 235 6.72 4.20 -25.29
CA LEU A 235 6.78 3.63 -23.95
C LEU A 235 8.23 3.43 -23.49
N TYR A 236 8.53 3.85 -22.27
CA TYR A 236 9.81 3.66 -21.59
C TYR A 236 9.62 2.89 -20.29
N GLY A 237 10.51 1.93 -20.02
CA GLY A 237 10.43 1.07 -18.83
C GLY A 237 11.79 0.62 -18.33
N ILE A 238 11.79 -0.20 -17.28
CA ILE A 238 13.02 -0.71 -16.65
C ILE A 238 13.14 -2.20 -16.97
N GLN A 239 14.30 -2.65 -17.45
CA GLN A 239 14.51 -3.98 -18.03
C GLN A 239 14.20 -5.12 -17.04
N PRO A 240 13.32 -6.08 -17.40
CA PRO A 240 13.14 -7.31 -16.63
C PRO A 240 14.40 -8.19 -16.63
N TRP A 241 14.74 -8.88 -15.54
CA TRP A 241 14.07 -8.89 -14.25
C TRP A 241 14.64 -7.83 -13.29
N ASN A 242 13.79 -6.98 -12.70
CA ASN A 242 14.17 -6.09 -11.59
C ASN A 242 12.98 -5.76 -10.65
N GLY A 243 13.28 -5.29 -9.43
CA GLY A 243 12.25 -5.06 -8.40
C GLY A 243 11.31 -3.85 -8.64
N PHE A 244 11.62 -2.96 -9.58
CA PHE A 244 10.72 -1.86 -9.97
C PHE A 244 9.71 -2.33 -11.03
N GLU A 245 10.19 -2.99 -12.09
CA GLU A 245 9.30 -3.55 -13.13
C GLU A 245 8.41 -4.65 -12.58
N GLU A 246 8.96 -5.54 -11.72
CA GLU A 246 8.17 -6.63 -11.15
C GLU A 246 7.03 -6.10 -10.28
N PHE A 247 7.24 -4.98 -9.57
CA PHE A 247 6.16 -4.33 -8.82
C PHE A 247 5.05 -3.81 -9.74
N ILE A 248 5.41 -3.12 -10.83
CA ILE A 248 4.44 -2.65 -11.83
C ILE A 248 3.69 -3.83 -12.45
N ARG A 249 4.42 -4.89 -12.81
CA ARG A 249 3.84 -6.10 -13.39
C ARG A 249 2.85 -6.76 -12.43
N GLN A 250 3.19 -6.92 -11.15
CA GLN A 250 2.28 -7.54 -10.17
C GLN A 250 1.08 -6.65 -9.87
N ARG A 251 1.28 -5.33 -9.76
CA ARG A 251 0.22 -4.40 -9.35
C ARG A 251 -0.75 -4.03 -10.48
N ILE A 252 -0.26 -3.98 -11.71
CA ILE A 252 -1.02 -3.48 -12.86
C ILE A 252 -1.33 -4.60 -13.85
N LEU A 253 -0.30 -5.31 -14.34
CA LEU A 253 -0.43 -6.22 -15.47
C LEU A 253 -0.96 -7.61 -15.06
N SER A 254 -0.66 -8.05 -13.83
CA SER A 254 -1.12 -9.33 -13.28
C SER A 254 -2.50 -9.17 -12.65
N ARG A 255 -3.37 -10.16 -12.85
CA ARG A 255 -4.74 -10.15 -12.31
C ARG A 255 -5.24 -11.56 -12.07
N ASP A 256 -6.03 -11.76 -11.01
CA ASP A 256 -6.74 -13.03 -10.74
C ASP A 256 -5.83 -14.27 -10.72
N GLY A 257 -4.60 -14.11 -10.20
CA GLY A 257 -3.59 -15.19 -10.14
C GLY A 257 -2.87 -15.46 -11.45
N GLN A 258 -3.22 -14.76 -12.52
CA GLN A 258 -2.52 -14.80 -13.80
C GLN A 258 -1.43 -13.72 -13.83
N ARG A 259 -0.24 -14.11 -14.29
CA ARG A 259 0.89 -13.21 -14.47
C ARG A 259 0.72 -12.45 -15.78
N GLY A 260 0.82 -11.13 -15.73
CA GLY A 260 0.85 -10.30 -16.93
C GLY A 260 2.24 -10.29 -17.58
N GLU A 261 2.26 -10.20 -18.90
CA GLU A 261 3.50 -10.10 -19.69
C GLU A 261 3.60 -8.74 -20.37
N TRP A 262 4.84 -8.23 -20.45
CA TRP A 262 5.12 -6.96 -21.12
C TRP A 262 4.82 -7.06 -22.62
N GLY A 263 4.32 -5.96 -23.18
CA GLY A 263 4.06 -5.81 -24.61
C GLY A 263 5.31 -5.51 -25.42
N GLU A 264 5.16 -5.53 -26.74
CA GLU A 264 6.22 -5.16 -27.67
C GLU A 264 6.38 -3.62 -27.75
N GLY A 265 7.53 -3.15 -28.22
CA GLY A 265 7.77 -1.72 -28.47
C GLY A 265 8.16 -0.87 -27.26
N ILE A 266 8.24 -1.45 -26.06
CA ILE A 266 8.74 -0.77 -24.86
C ILE A 266 10.26 -0.61 -24.95
N LYS A 267 10.74 0.62 -24.82
CA LYS A 267 12.18 0.92 -24.71
C LYS A 267 12.63 0.72 -23.26
N PHE A 268 13.26 -0.41 -23.00
CA PHE A 268 13.76 -0.76 -21.67
C PHE A 268 15.17 -0.19 -21.41
N ASP A 269 15.32 0.51 -20.29
CA ASP A 269 16.62 0.84 -19.72
C ASP A 269 17.07 -0.22 -18.71
N LYS A 270 18.37 -0.53 -18.69
CA LYS A 270 18.97 -1.51 -17.76
C LYS A 270 18.77 -1.15 -16.29
N VAL A 271 18.69 0.15 -16.00
CA VAL A 271 18.57 0.71 -14.65
C VAL A 271 17.58 1.86 -14.66
N VAL A 272 17.08 2.22 -13.49
CA VAL A 272 16.01 3.22 -13.32
C VAL A 272 16.39 4.66 -13.70
N PHE A 273 17.67 5.03 -13.59
CA PHE A 273 18.14 6.43 -13.72
C PHE A 273 17.82 7.13 -15.05
N PRO A 274 17.94 6.51 -16.24
CA PRO A 274 17.77 7.22 -17.52
C PRO A 274 16.31 7.53 -17.89
N VAL A 275 15.34 6.83 -17.30
CA VAL A 275 13.95 6.84 -17.77
C VAL A 275 13.33 8.25 -17.75
N ALA A 276 13.55 9.01 -16.67
CA ALA A 276 13.07 10.40 -16.57
C ALA A 276 13.71 11.31 -17.63
N GLY A 277 15.00 11.11 -17.93
CA GLY A 277 15.71 11.80 -19.00
C GLY A 277 15.10 11.54 -20.36
N ARG A 278 14.87 10.26 -20.71
CA ARG A 278 14.29 9.89 -22.01
C ARG A 278 12.91 10.49 -22.23
N VAL A 279 12.05 10.45 -21.21
CA VAL A 279 10.70 11.04 -21.31
C VAL A 279 10.76 12.56 -21.37
N SER A 280 11.73 13.20 -20.70
CA SER A 280 11.89 14.66 -20.78
C SER A 280 12.38 15.16 -22.15
N GLU A 281 12.95 14.28 -22.97
CA GLU A 281 13.47 14.59 -24.31
C GLU A 281 12.51 14.15 -25.44
N ASP A 282 11.46 13.39 -25.10
CA ASP A 282 10.50 12.83 -26.06
C ASP A 282 9.09 13.37 -25.79
N PRO A 283 8.58 14.32 -26.60
CA PRO A 283 7.23 14.88 -26.42
C PRO A 283 6.12 13.83 -26.35
N TYR A 284 6.31 12.68 -27.01
CA TYR A 284 5.36 11.56 -27.03
C TYR A 284 5.77 10.42 -26.10
N GLY A 285 6.71 10.67 -25.18
CA GLY A 285 7.21 9.71 -24.22
C GLY A 285 6.26 9.52 -23.03
N LEU A 286 6.09 8.27 -22.62
CA LEU A 286 5.43 7.86 -21.39
C LEU A 286 6.30 6.81 -20.70
N GLY A 287 6.61 7.01 -19.43
CA GLY A 287 7.42 6.07 -18.65
C GLY A 287 6.99 5.97 -17.19
N TYR A 288 7.64 5.06 -16.47
CA TYR A 288 7.46 4.89 -15.03
C TYR A 288 8.80 4.78 -14.30
N SER A 289 8.83 5.20 -13.04
CA SER A 289 10.01 5.16 -12.19
C SER A 289 9.63 5.31 -10.71
N GLY A 290 10.59 5.06 -9.82
CA GLY A 290 10.50 5.51 -8.43
C GLY A 290 10.56 7.03 -8.37
N MET A 291 9.75 7.64 -7.52
CA MET A 291 9.63 9.08 -7.37
C MET A 291 10.92 9.80 -6.92
N ALA A 292 11.84 9.10 -6.27
CA ALA A 292 13.17 9.54 -5.85
C ALA A 292 14.16 9.65 -7.03
N TYR A 293 13.79 9.11 -8.20
CA TYR A 293 14.59 9.11 -9.43
C TYR A 293 14.05 10.11 -10.47
N ILE A 294 13.11 10.98 -10.08
CA ILE A 294 12.58 12.04 -10.94
C ILE A 294 13.43 13.30 -10.73
N ASP A 295 14.51 13.37 -11.51
CA ASP A 295 15.50 14.47 -11.52
C ASP A 295 15.40 15.35 -12.79
N LYS A 296 14.40 15.10 -13.62
CA LYS A 296 14.13 15.82 -14.89
C LYS A 296 12.73 16.42 -14.91
N PRO A 297 12.49 17.48 -15.72
CA PRO A 297 11.19 18.14 -15.79
C PRO A 297 10.21 17.29 -16.61
N VAL A 298 9.61 16.30 -15.96
CA VAL A 298 8.51 15.48 -16.47
C VAL A 298 7.24 15.76 -15.68
N LYS A 299 6.08 15.48 -16.27
CA LYS A 299 4.79 15.62 -15.59
C LYS A 299 4.31 14.27 -15.09
N MET A 300 4.20 14.13 -13.77
CA MET A 300 3.62 12.94 -13.14
C MET A 300 2.10 12.90 -13.32
N LEU A 301 1.55 11.71 -13.50
CA LEU A 301 0.13 11.50 -13.74
C LEU A 301 -0.59 11.02 -12.49
N ALA A 302 -1.82 11.51 -12.29
CA ALA A 302 -2.73 10.95 -11.29
C ALA A 302 -3.23 9.57 -11.73
N LEU A 303 -3.35 8.64 -10.79
CA LEU A 303 -3.72 7.25 -11.09
C LEU A 303 -5.04 6.86 -10.45
N GLY A 304 -5.92 6.25 -11.25
CA GLY A 304 -7.17 5.62 -10.80
C GLY A 304 -7.15 4.12 -11.08
N GLU A 305 -7.97 3.34 -10.39
CA GLU A 305 -8.13 1.90 -10.72
C GLU A 305 -8.84 1.71 -12.06
N SER A 306 -9.89 2.50 -12.32
CA SER A 306 -10.68 2.49 -13.56
C SER A 306 -11.29 3.88 -13.81
N GLU A 307 -11.91 4.07 -14.99
CA GLU A 307 -12.43 5.38 -15.41
C GLU A 307 -13.51 5.95 -14.49
N ALA A 308 -14.32 5.08 -13.89
CA ALA A 308 -15.42 5.48 -13.01
C ALA A 308 -14.96 5.85 -11.58
N GLY A 309 -13.69 5.60 -11.24
CA GLY A 309 -13.15 5.74 -9.89
C GLY A 309 -12.47 7.09 -9.62
N PRO A 310 -12.11 7.36 -8.35
CA PRO A 310 -11.26 8.49 -8.01
C PRO A 310 -9.85 8.29 -8.55
N TYR A 311 -9.20 9.41 -8.88
CA TYR A 311 -7.81 9.47 -9.30
C TYR A 311 -6.98 10.12 -8.20
N TYR A 312 -5.82 9.54 -7.90
CA TYR A 312 -4.92 10.05 -6.88
C TYR A 312 -3.60 10.47 -7.50
N ALA A 313 -3.25 11.74 -7.30
CA ALA A 313 -1.91 12.23 -7.62
C ALA A 313 -0.87 11.58 -6.69
N PRO A 314 0.39 11.40 -7.14
CA PRO A 314 1.48 10.90 -6.30
C PRO A 314 1.96 11.96 -5.30
N THR A 315 1.08 12.51 -4.49
CA THR A 315 1.45 13.45 -3.41
C THR A 315 1.84 12.67 -2.16
N TYR A 316 2.62 13.31 -1.28
CA TYR A 316 2.94 12.76 0.03
C TYR A 316 1.68 12.32 0.76
N GLU A 317 0.66 13.20 0.82
CA GLU A 317 -0.62 12.95 1.48
C GLU A 317 -1.32 11.68 0.96
N ASN A 318 -1.44 11.52 -0.37
CA ASN A 318 -2.10 10.37 -0.96
C ASN A 318 -1.33 9.06 -0.75
N VAL A 319 0.01 9.12 -0.75
CA VAL A 319 0.87 7.96 -0.46
C VAL A 319 0.72 7.56 1.00
N VAL A 320 0.84 8.51 1.94
CA VAL A 320 0.77 8.18 3.36
C VAL A 320 -0.62 7.78 3.81
N SER A 321 -1.68 8.31 3.19
CA SER A 321 -3.05 7.85 3.44
C SER A 321 -3.39 6.53 2.72
N ALA A 322 -2.41 5.88 2.08
CA ALA A 322 -2.55 4.64 1.32
C ALA A 322 -3.59 4.69 0.16
N LYS A 323 -3.95 5.89 -0.29
CA LYS A 323 -4.88 6.13 -1.40
C LYS A 323 -4.21 5.96 -2.75
N TYR A 324 -2.93 6.34 -2.86
CA TYR A 324 -2.20 6.28 -4.12
C TYR A 324 -1.97 4.83 -4.58
N PRO A 325 -2.35 4.43 -5.81
CA PRO A 325 -2.34 3.03 -6.24
C PRO A 325 -0.97 2.35 -6.24
N LEU A 326 0.11 3.11 -6.38
CA LEU A 326 1.47 2.59 -6.56
C LEU A 326 2.39 2.86 -5.35
N SER A 327 1.80 3.05 -4.17
CA SER A 327 2.51 2.95 -2.89
C SER A 327 2.98 1.51 -2.66
N ARG A 328 4.20 1.36 -2.14
CA ARG A 328 4.84 0.05 -1.87
C ARG A 328 4.77 -0.31 -0.40
N LEU A 329 5.06 -1.58 -0.10
CA LEU A 329 5.00 -2.16 1.24
C LEU A 329 6.30 -2.89 1.58
N ILE A 330 6.58 -2.99 2.88
CA ILE A 330 7.66 -3.79 3.45
C ILE A 330 7.02 -5.05 4.06
N TYR A 331 7.72 -6.17 3.95
CA TYR A 331 7.19 -7.48 4.30
C TYR A 331 8.02 -8.17 5.37
N PHE A 332 7.35 -8.83 6.30
CA PHE A 332 7.90 -9.90 7.13
C PHE A 332 7.60 -11.24 6.48
N ASN A 333 8.59 -12.13 6.42
CA ASN A 333 8.45 -13.43 5.78
C ASN A 333 8.93 -14.54 6.71
N THR A 334 8.23 -15.66 6.77
CA THR A 334 8.62 -16.83 7.56
C THR A 334 8.19 -18.11 6.87
N ASN A 335 8.93 -19.20 7.12
CA ASN A 335 8.49 -20.53 6.73
C ASN A 335 7.36 -20.99 7.69
N LYS A 336 6.11 -20.86 7.26
CA LYS A 336 4.94 -21.31 8.02
C LYS A 336 4.32 -22.52 7.34
N ASN A 337 4.52 -23.70 7.91
CA ASN A 337 3.77 -24.89 7.51
C ASN A 337 2.26 -24.64 7.73
N PRO A 338 1.40 -24.81 6.70
CA PRO A 338 -0.04 -24.58 6.81
C PRO A 338 -0.74 -25.43 7.87
N ASP A 339 -0.24 -26.63 8.13
CA ASP A 339 -0.81 -27.60 9.09
C ASP A 339 -0.31 -27.37 10.52
N LYS A 340 0.61 -26.43 10.73
CA LYS A 340 1.15 -26.08 12.03
C LYS A 340 0.74 -24.66 12.41
N ALA A 341 0.50 -24.47 13.71
CA ALA A 341 0.37 -23.13 14.26
C ALA A 341 1.67 -22.34 14.02
N LEU A 342 1.53 -21.03 13.80
CA LEU A 342 2.68 -20.13 13.80
C LEU A 342 3.34 -20.17 15.17
N SER A 343 4.67 -20.00 15.22
CA SER A 343 5.38 -19.84 16.50
C SER A 343 4.72 -18.74 17.32
N PRO A 344 4.33 -18.99 18.58
CA PRO A 344 3.70 -17.96 19.42
C PRO A 344 4.56 -16.70 19.57
N VAL A 345 5.89 -16.84 19.51
CA VAL A 345 6.83 -15.70 19.53
C VAL A 345 6.70 -14.86 18.25
N ILE A 346 6.68 -15.51 17.08
CA ILE A 346 6.56 -14.80 15.80
C ILE A 346 5.18 -14.17 15.65
N GLU A 347 4.13 -14.87 16.09
CA GLU A 347 2.76 -14.34 16.10
C GLU A 347 2.64 -13.09 16.98
N GLU A 348 3.13 -13.13 18.22
CA GLU A 348 3.10 -11.96 19.13
C GLU A 348 3.97 -10.81 18.63
N PHE A 349 5.12 -11.10 18.02
CA PHE A 349 5.98 -10.07 17.43
C PHE A 349 5.29 -9.37 16.25
N LEU A 350 4.61 -10.12 15.38
CA LEU A 350 3.84 -9.55 14.28
C LEU A 350 2.63 -8.75 14.78
N LYS A 351 1.90 -9.23 15.80
CA LYS A 351 0.84 -8.45 16.46
C LYS A 351 1.37 -7.13 17.04
N PHE A 352 2.56 -7.16 17.65
CA PHE A 352 3.21 -5.95 18.13
C PHE A 352 3.55 -5.00 16.98
N ILE A 353 4.19 -5.47 15.91
CA ILE A 353 4.55 -4.63 14.75
C ILE A 353 3.30 -3.99 14.13
N LEU A 354 2.21 -4.75 13.97
CA LEU A 354 0.96 -4.29 13.36
C LEU A 354 0.09 -3.42 14.28
N SER A 355 0.41 -3.37 15.58
CA SER A 355 -0.31 -2.55 16.55
C SER A 355 -0.03 -1.05 16.40
N LYS A 356 -0.80 -0.24 17.12
CA LYS A 356 -0.54 1.20 17.28
C LYS A 356 0.88 1.49 17.76
N GLU A 357 1.40 0.73 18.72
CA GLU A 357 2.74 0.88 19.30
C GLU A 357 3.83 0.53 18.28
N GLY A 358 3.64 -0.55 17.51
CA GLY A 358 4.56 -0.93 16.44
C GLY A 358 4.57 0.08 15.28
N GLN A 359 3.40 0.57 14.88
CA GLN A 359 3.28 1.60 13.84
C GLN A 359 3.76 2.98 14.32
N GLN A 360 3.73 3.25 15.63
CA GLN A 360 4.34 4.44 16.22
C GLN A 360 5.88 4.42 16.10
N VAL A 361 6.51 3.25 16.10
CA VAL A 361 7.95 3.11 15.80
C VAL A 361 8.23 3.52 14.36
N VAL A 362 7.41 3.07 13.40
CA VAL A 362 7.51 3.48 11.98
C VAL A 362 7.41 5.00 11.85
N LEU A 363 6.41 5.60 12.49
CA LEU A 363 6.19 7.04 12.44
C LEU A 363 7.39 7.83 12.99
N LYS A 364 7.98 7.37 14.09
CA LYS A 364 9.18 8.01 14.68
C LYS A 364 10.44 7.81 13.84
N HIS A 365 10.52 6.71 13.09
CA HIS A 365 11.62 6.44 12.18
C HIS A 365 11.66 7.43 11.01
N ALA A 366 10.50 7.97 10.61
CA ALA A 366 10.35 9.08 9.66
C ALA A 366 10.93 8.86 8.26
N ILE A 367 11.34 7.63 7.93
CA ILE A 367 11.74 7.22 6.56
C ILE A 367 10.63 6.45 5.86
N TYR A 368 9.91 5.63 6.63
CA TYR A 368 8.85 4.74 6.17
C TYR A 368 7.49 5.22 6.63
N VAL A 369 6.45 4.71 5.97
CA VAL A 369 5.07 5.15 6.18
C VAL A 369 4.34 4.15 7.08
N PRO A 370 3.72 4.57 8.20
CA PRO A 370 2.88 3.70 9.00
C PRO A 370 1.70 3.15 8.21
N LEU A 371 1.35 1.89 8.44
CA LEU A 371 0.12 1.28 7.94
C LEU A 371 -1.11 2.00 8.50
N ARG A 372 -2.15 2.08 7.67
CA ARG A 372 -3.50 2.44 8.12
C ARG A 372 -4.15 1.26 8.83
N SER A 373 -5.16 1.54 9.64
CA SER A 373 -5.88 0.53 10.44
C SER A 373 -6.37 -0.65 9.59
N TRP A 374 -6.93 -0.38 8.41
CA TRP A 374 -7.35 -1.44 7.49
C TRP A 374 -6.16 -2.29 6.98
N GLN A 375 -5.00 -1.69 6.67
CA GLN A 375 -3.80 -2.44 6.25
C GLN A 375 -3.28 -3.33 7.37
N ALA A 376 -3.23 -2.79 8.59
CA ALA A 376 -2.79 -3.53 9.76
C ALA A 376 -3.75 -4.69 10.08
N ASN A 377 -5.06 -4.49 9.92
CA ASN A 377 -6.07 -5.52 10.12
C ASN A 377 -5.98 -6.63 9.05
N ASP A 378 -5.81 -6.28 7.77
CA ASP A 378 -5.58 -7.25 6.69
C ASP A 378 -4.33 -8.10 6.97
N SER A 379 -3.23 -7.44 7.34
CA SER A 379 -2.01 -8.12 7.74
C SER A 379 -2.19 -8.99 8.99
N LEU A 380 -2.99 -8.55 9.97
CA LEU A 380 -3.26 -9.32 11.17
C LEU A 380 -4.07 -10.57 10.85
N ALA A 381 -5.04 -10.49 9.92
CA ALA A 381 -5.81 -11.65 9.46
C ALA A 381 -4.90 -12.73 8.84
N ILE A 382 -3.90 -12.31 8.06
CA ILE A 382 -2.86 -13.20 7.51
C ILE A 382 -2.08 -13.90 8.63
N VAL A 383 -1.74 -13.17 9.70
CA VAL A 383 -0.95 -13.68 10.85
C VAL A 383 -1.75 -14.67 11.69
N THR A 384 -2.97 -14.32 12.08
CA THR A 384 -3.78 -15.14 12.99
C THR A 384 -4.46 -16.31 12.28
N GLY A 385 -4.36 -16.40 10.96
CA GLY A 385 -5.02 -17.45 10.17
C GLY A 385 -6.53 -17.41 10.29
N VAL A 386 -7.10 -16.23 10.61
CA VAL A 386 -8.56 -16.04 10.59
C VAL A 386 -8.96 -16.24 9.14
N PRO A 387 -9.76 -17.27 8.82
CA PRO A 387 -10.14 -17.54 7.44
C PRO A 387 -10.81 -16.30 6.86
N GLU A 388 -10.62 -16.03 5.57
CA GLU A 388 -11.49 -15.10 4.85
C GLU A 388 -12.95 -15.44 5.19
N VAL A 389 -13.75 -14.43 5.53
CA VAL A 389 -15.16 -14.66 5.85
C VAL A 389 -15.82 -15.20 4.59
N LYS A 390 -16.23 -16.47 4.62
CA LYS A 390 -16.96 -17.08 3.51
C LYS A 390 -18.38 -16.54 3.53
N VAL A 391 -18.89 -16.08 2.41
CA VAL A 391 -20.28 -15.64 2.31
C VAL A 391 -21.02 -16.59 1.39
N ASN A 392 -22.09 -17.18 1.90
CA ASN A 392 -22.95 -18.10 1.19
C ASN A 392 -24.33 -17.48 0.99
N ILE A 393 -24.86 -17.55 -0.23
CA ILE A 393 -26.23 -17.14 -0.56
C ILE A 393 -26.99 -18.37 -1.01
N ASN A 394 -28.09 -18.70 -0.33
CA ASN A 394 -28.88 -19.89 -0.62
C ASN A 394 -27.99 -21.16 -0.72
N ASN A 395 -27.09 -21.33 0.24
CA ASN A 395 -26.08 -22.41 0.32
C ASN A 395 -25.02 -22.43 -0.81
N LYS A 396 -24.92 -21.39 -1.63
CA LYS A 396 -23.87 -21.27 -2.65
C LYS A 396 -22.79 -20.28 -2.22
N PRO A 397 -21.50 -20.66 -2.25
CA PRO A 397 -20.42 -19.74 -1.92
C PRO A 397 -20.34 -18.63 -2.96
N ILE A 398 -20.13 -17.41 -2.47
CA ILE A 398 -19.92 -16.21 -3.28
C ILE A 398 -18.44 -15.86 -3.25
N LYS A 399 -17.87 -15.67 -4.44
CA LYS A 399 -16.56 -15.08 -4.62
C LYS A 399 -16.72 -13.59 -4.92
N PHE A 400 -16.26 -12.75 -4.01
CA PHE A 400 -16.20 -11.31 -4.21
C PHE A 400 -14.97 -10.91 -5.02
N SER A 401 -15.03 -9.75 -5.67
CA SER A 401 -13.91 -9.10 -6.37
C SER A 401 -12.82 -8.64 -5.39
N GLN A 402 -13.20 -8.36 -4.15
CA GLN A 402 -12.32 -8.17 -3.00
C GLN A 402 -12.86 -9.02 -1.83
N PRO A 403 -12.02 -9.77 -1.11
CA PRO A 403 -12.46 -10.59 0.03
C PRO A 403 -13.25 -9.79 1.07
N ALA A 404 -14.19 -10.46 1.72
CA ALA A 404 -14.92 -9.88 2.84
C ALA A 404 -13.98 -9.65 4.02
N VAL A 405 -14.07 -8.47 4.64
CA VAL A 405 -13.20 -8.08 5.77
C VAL A 405 -14.02 -7.88 7.04
N ILE A 406 -13.43 -8.16 8.20
CA ILE A 406 -14.06 -7.87 9.50
C ILE A 406 -13.57 -6.51 9.98
N LEU A 407 -14.48 -5.56 10.14
CA LEU A 407 -14.22 -4.23 10.70
C LEU A 407 -15.06 -4.06 11.98
N ASP A 408 -14.41 -3.83 13.12
CA ASP A 408 -15.07 -3.70 14.44
C ASP A 408 -16.12 -4.81 14.72
N GLY A 409 -15.80 -6.07 14.38
CA GLY A 409 -16.70 -7.21 14.55
C GLY A 409 -17.80 -7.34 13.49
N ASN A 410 -17.82 -6.46 12.48
CA ASN A 410 -18.82 -6.45 11.42
C ASN A 410 -18.21 -6.87 10.08
N THR A 411 -18.90 -7.71 9.33
CA THR A 411 -18.44 -8.13 8.02
C THR A 411 -18.76 -7.08 6.96
N MET A 412 -17.71 -6.66 6.27
CA MET A 412 -17.75 -5.68 5.20
C MET A 412 -17.55 -6.39 3.87
N VAL A 413 -18.34 -6.03 2.87
CA VAL A 413 -18.26 -6.62 1.51
C VAL A 413 -18.26 -5.54 0.42
N PRO A 414 -17.72 -5.83 -0.78
CA PRO A 414 -17.69 -4.86 -1.86
C PRO A 414 -19.11 -4.49 -2.29
N ILE A 415 -19.41 -3.18 -2.28
CA ILE A 415 -20.73 -2.66 -2.65
C ILE A 415 -21.14 -3.09 -4.04
N LYS A 416 -20.21 -3.10 -5.01
CA LYS A 416 -20.49 -3.45 -6.41
C LYS A 416 -20.98 -4.90 -6.52
N ASP A 417 -20.28 -5.81 -5.86
CA ASP A 417 -20.58 -7.23 -5.94
C ASP A 417 -21.89 -7.55 -5.23
N ILE A 418 -22.07 -7.05 -3.99
CA ILE A 418 -23.30 -7.31 -3.25
C ILE A 418 -24.51 -6.68 -3.95
N THR A 419 -24.36 -5.50 -4.56
CA THR A 419 -25.46 -4.88 -5.32
C THR A 419 -25.81 -5.71 -6.57
N GLY A 420 -24.78 -6.16 -7.31
CA GLY A 420 -24.96 -6.98 -8.51
C GLY A 420 -25.58 -8.35 -8.19
N ILE A 421 -25.18 -8.98 -7.09
CA ILE A 421 -25.74 -10.24 -6.59
C ILE A 421 -27.26 -10.14 -6.35
N TYR A 422 -27.72 -9.02 -5.79
CA TYR A 422 -29.15 -8.79 -5.57
C TYR A 422 -29.86 -8.24 -6.81
N GLY A 423 -29.17 -8.03 -7.94
CA GLY A 423 -29.77 -7.48 -9.16
C GLY A 423 -30.30 -6.06 -8.95
N ALA A 424 -29.61 -5.27 -8.13
CA ALA A 424 -29.92 -3.87 -7.87
C ALA A 424 -29.05 -2.96 -8.77
N ASP A 425 -29.53 -1.75 -9.01
CA ASP A 425 -28.78 -0.70 -9.69
C ASP A 425 -27.85 0.01 -8.71
N LEU A 426 -26.61 0.30 -9.13
CA LEU A 426 -25.65 1.07 -8.37
C LEU A 426 -25.31 2.37 -9.10
N THR A 427 -25.45 3.50 -8.41
CA THR A 427 -24.97 4.81 -8.87
C THR A 427 -23.97 5.38 -7.87
N TRP A 428 -22.98 6.13 -8.38
CA TRP A 428 -21.91 6.71 -7.59
C TRP A 428 -21.78 8.21 -7.89
N ASP A 429 -21.89 9.05 -6.86
CA ASP A 429 -21.55 10.47 -6.90
C ASP A 429 -20.17 10.65 -6.26
N SER A 430 -19.15 10.80 -7.12
CA SER A 430 -17.76 10.91 -6.68
C SER A 430 -17.51 12.18 -5.86
N SER A 431 -18.15 13.29 -6.21
CA SER A 431 -17.96 14.60 -5.55
C SER A 431 -18.45 14.60 -4.09
N LYS A 432 -19.45 13.77 -3.79
CA LYS A 432 -20.02 13.63 -2.44
C LYS A 432 -19.59 12.34 -1.75
N LYS A 433 -18.89 11.45 -2.46
CA LYS A 433 -18.56 10.09 -2.04
C LYS A 433 -19.81 9.31 -1.61
N VAL A 434 -20.86 9.46 -2.39
CA VAL A 434 -22.18 8.86 -2.13
C VAL A 434 -22.45 7.73 -3.11
N ALA A 435 -22.73 6.54 -2.58
CA ALA A 435 -23.28 5.44 -3.34
C ALA A 435 -24.80 5.37 -3.15
N THR A 436 -25.55 5.14 -4.22
CA THR A 436 -26.98 4.87 -4.15
C THR A 436 -27.31 3.54 -4.84
N LEU A 437 -27.87 2.60 -4.07
CA LEU A 437 -28.37 1.32 -4.53
C LEU A 437 -29.89 1.40 -4.70
N SER A 438 -30.44 0.87 -5.79
CA SER A 438 -31.89 0.85 -6.01
C SER A 438 -32.37 -0.50 -6.53
N LYS A 439 -33.46 -1.03 -5.96
CA LYS A 439 -34.16 -2.23 -6.46
C LYS A 439 -35.64 -2.15 -6.15
N GLY A 440 -36.47 -2.01 -7.19
CA GLY A 440 -37.90 -1.78 -7.01
C GLY A 440 -38.16 -0.53 -6.17
N ILE A 441 -38.86 -0.69 -5.04
CA ILE A 441 -39.12 0.41 -4.09
C ILE A 441 -37.96 0.66 -3.11
N THR A 442 -37.03 -0.28 -2.99
CA THR A 442 -35.92 -0.18 -2.02
C THR A 442 -34.83 0.72 -2.59
N LYS A 443 -34.54 1.80 -1.88
CA LYS A 443 -33.46 2.73 -2.19
C LYS A 443 -32.56 2.93 -0.97
N ILE A 444 -31.28 2.64 -1.13
CA ILE A 444 -30.26 2.80 -0.09
C ILE A 444 -29.29 3.86 -0.53
N THR A 445 -29.02 4.86 0.32
CA THR A 445 -27.96 5.85 0.08
C THR A 445 -26.93 5.76 1.20
N LEU A 446 -25.66 5.71 0.80
CA LEU A 446 -24.51 5.46 1.65
C LEU A 446 -23.45 6.52 1.37
N THR A 447 -22.87 7.08 2.41
CA THR A 447 -21.76 8.04 2.29
C THR A 447 -20.50 7.42 2.86
N VAL A 448 -19.40 7.46 2.11
CA VAL A 448 -18.09 6.97 2.59
C VAL A 448 -17.65 7.76 3.82
N ASP A 449 -16.97 7.08 4.74
CA ASP A 449 -16.49 7.55 6.04
C ASP A 449 -17.62 7.96 7.00
N SER A 450 -18.87 7.62 6.68
CA SER A 450 -20.04 7.90 7.50
C SER A 450 -20.72 6.62 7.95
N ARG A 451 -21.21 6.61 9.20
CA ARG A 451 -22.17 5.62 9.67
C ARG A 451 -23.60 5.96 9.24
N LYS A 452 -23.86 7.19 8.79
CA LYS A 452 -25.21 7.62 8.41
C LYS A 452 -25.55 7.09 7.03
N ALA A 453 -26.63 6.35 6.94
CA ALA A 453 -27.23 5.84 5.71
C ALA A 453 -28.69 6.29 5.63
N THR A 454 -29.30 6.22 4.44
CA THR A 454 -30.75 6.32 4.31
C THR A 454 -31.31 5.08 3.64
N LEU A 455 -32.43 4.56 4.16
CA LEU A 455 -33.21 3.49 3.55
C LEU A 455 -34.60 4.04 3.25
N ASN A 456 -34.98 4.08 1.97
CA ASN A 456 -36.26 4.61 1.50
C ASN A 456 -36.57 6.04 1.98
N GLY A 457 -35.53 6.85 2.13
CA GLY A 457 -35.63 8.23 2.63
C GLY A 457 -35.57 8.37 4.15
N GLU A 458 -35.60 7.27 4.91
CA GLU A 458 -35.42 7.30 6.36
C GLU A 458 -33.95 7.18 6.75
N ASP A 459 -33.50 8.00 7.69
CA ASP A 459 -32.16 7.90 8.27
C ASP A 459 -31.99 6.58 9.06
N LYS A 460 -30.88 5.88 8.80
CA LYS A 460 -30.43 4.70 9.54
C LYS A 460 -28.97 4.87 9.98
N MET A 461 -28.64 4.29 11.13
CA MET A 461 -27.29 4.30 11.67
C MET A 461 -26.66 2.93 11.46
N LEU A 462 -25.54 2.89 10.74
CA LEU A 462 -24.73 1.70 10.55
C LEU A 462 -23.90 1.40 11.79
N GLU A 463 -23.66 0.11 12.05
CA GLU A 463 -22.78 -0.35 13.14
C GLU A 463 -21.34 0.12 12.90
N VAL A 464 -20.91 0.09 11.64
CA VAL A 464 -19.59 0.55 11.18
C VAL A 464 -19.74 1.44 9.95
N PRO A 465 -18.86 2.43 9.76
CA PRO A 465 -18.96 3.35 8.64
C PRO A 465 -18.71 2.63 7.32
N VAL A 466 -19.30 3.14 6.24
CA VAL A 466 -18.90 2.74 4.88
C VAL A 466 -17.47 3.21 4.64
N GLN A 467 -16.61 2.35 4.10
CA GLN A 467 -15.20 2.70 3.89
C GLN A 467 -14.72 2.21 2.54
N ILE A 468 -13.87 2.99 1.88
CA ILE A 468 -13.08 2.48 0.76
C ILE A 468 -11.92 1.71 1.39
N ILE A 469 -12.01 0.39 1.35
CA ILE A 469 -10.96 -0.49 1.87
C ILE A 469 -10.20 -1.00 0.67
N ARG A 470 -8.92 -0.69 0.63
CA ARG A 470 -8.00 -1.34 -0.30
C ARG A 470 -7.66 -2.71 0.27
N HIS A 471 -7.39 -3.66 -0.60
CA HIS A 471 -6.90 -4.96 -0.20
C HIS A 471 -5.66 -5.26 -1.04
N PHE A 472 -4.67 -5.94 -0.47
CA PHE A 472 -3.35 -6.06 -1.08
C PHE A 472 -3.40 -6.75 -2.46
N SER A 473 -4.36 -7.65 -2.66
CA SER A 473 -4.48 -8.47 -3.87
C SER A 473 -5.64 -8.08 -4.80
N SER A 474 -6.39 -7.01 -4.52
CA SER A 474 -7.56 -6.62 -5.32
C SER A 474 -7.67 -5.12 -5.54
N VAL A 475 -8.59 -4.75 -6.44
CA VAL A 475 -8.98 -3.35 -6.67
C VAL A 475 -9.59 -2.77 -5.40
N ASN A 476 -9.40 -1.47 -5.17
CA ASN A 476 -10.04 -0.77 -4.05
C ASN A 476 -11.55 -0.88 -4.18
N SER A 477 -12.21 -1.35 -3.12
CA SER A 477 -13.67 -1.44 -3.10
C SER A 477 -14.25 -0.53 -2.04
N THR A 478 -15.37 0.13 -2.36
CA THR A 478 -16.24 0.67 -1.32
C THR A 478 -16.86 -0.50 -0.61
N MET A 479 -16.47 -0.71 0.64
CA MET A 479 -16.93 -1.78 1.48
C MET A 479 -18.07 -1.30 2.36
N VAL A 480 -19.13 -2.09 2.42
CA VAL A 480 -20.38 -1.78 3.13
C VAL A 480 -20.71 -2.88 4.13
N PRO A 481 -21.37 -2.56 5.26
CA PRO A 481 -21.79 -3.58 6.22
C PRO A 481 -22.73 -4.56 5.53
N LEU A 482 -22.30 -5.82 5.41
CA LEU A 482 -23.04 -6.85 4.68
C LEU A 482 -24.47 -6.96 5.19
N ARG A 483 -24.63 -7.05 6.52
CA ARG A 483 -25.93 -7.21 7.19
C ARG A 483 -26.93 -6.14 6.78
N PHE A 484 -26.53 -4.87 6.84
CA PHE A 484 -27.41 -3.74 6.53
C PHE A 484 -27.94 -3.81 5.08
N ILE A 485 -27.06 -4.11 4.13
CA ILE A 485 -27.45 -4.19 2.71
C ILE A 485 -28.36 -5.39 2.46
N THR A 486 -27.98 -6.55 2.98
CA THR A 486 -28.69 -7.81 2.70
C THR A 486 -30.07 -7.83 3.36
N GLU A 487 -30.19 -7.33 4.60
CA GLU A 487 -31.47 -7.24 5.31
C GLU A 487 -32.40 -6.20 4.67
N ALA A 488 -31.86 -5.08 4.14
CA ALA A 488 -32.65 -4.12 3.38
C ALA A 488 -33.26 -4.71 2.09
N PHE A 489 -32.63 -5.74 1.52
CA PHE A 489 -33.17 -6.53 0.41
C PHE A 489 -33.94 -7.79 0.85
N GLY A 490 -34.22 -7.94 2.16
CA GLY A 490 -35.09 -8.96 2.72
C GLY A 490 -34.41 -10.27 3.11
N ALA A 491 -33.08 -10.35 3.08
CA ALA A 491 -32.36 -11.58 3.44
C ALA A 491 -32.24 -11.74 4.97
N LYS A 492 -32.24 -12.98 5.44
CA LYS A 492 -31.87 -13.34 6.81
C LYS A 492 -30.39 -13.70 6.89
N VAL A 493 -29.68 -13.06 7.81
CA VAL A 493 -28.22 -13.23 7.98
C VAL A 493 -27.91 -14.15 9.15
N GLY A 494 -27.30 -15.29 8.85
CA GLY A 494 -26.75 -16.23 9.83
C GLY A 494 -25.23 -16.18 9.90
N TRP A 495 -24.66 -16.55 11.04
CA TRP A 495 -23.22 -16.73 11.24
C TRP A 495 -22.95 -18.14 11.73
N ASP A 496 -22.09 -18.86 11.01
CA ASP A 496 -21.52 -20.14 11.43
C ASP A 496 -20.08 -19.90 11.89
N GLN A 497 -19.88 -19.92 13.21
CA GLN A 497 -18.58 -19.69 13.83
C GLN A 497 -17.57 -20.80 13.50
N THR A 498 -18.03 -22.04 13.34
CA THR A 498 -17.16 -23.19 13.07
C THR A 498 -16.69 -23.18 11.62
N ALA A 499 -17.60 -22.89 10.69
CA ALA A 499 -17.28 -22.78 9.27
C ALA A 499 -16.65 -21.43 8.88
N HIS A 500 -16.63 -20.47 9.81
CA HIS A 500 -16.25 -19.07 9.59
C HIS A 500 -17.00 -18.46 8.38
N ALA A 501 -18.32 -18.70 8.35
CA ALA A 501 -19.16 -18.44 7.19
C ALA A 501 -20.44 -17.68 7.54
N ILE A 502 -20.82 -16.74 6.68
CA ILE A 502 -22.10 -16.06 6.71
C ILE A 502 -23.07 -16.78 5.77
N SER A 503 -24.30 -16.99 6.22
CA SER A 503 -25.39 -17.46 5.38
C SER A 503 -26.40 -16.33 5.15
N LEU A 504 -26.81 -16.17 3.90
CA LEU A 504 -27.84 -15.25 3.45
C LEU A 504 -28.96 -16.07 2.81
N ASN A 505 -30.15 -16.05 3.45
CA ASN A 505 -31.33 -16.82 3.04
C ASN A 505 -32.54 -15.94 2.77
#